data_AF-A0A7W1J865-F1
#
_entry.id   AF-A0A7W1J865-F1
#
_cell.length_a   1.000
_cell.length_b   1.000
_cell.length_c   1.000
_cell.angle_alpha   90.00
_cell.angle_beta   90.00
_cell.angle_gamma   90.00
#
_symmetry.space_group_name_H-M   'P 1'
#
loop_
_entity.id
_entity.type
_entity.pdbx_description
1 polymer ?
#
loop_
_entity_poly.entity_id
_entity_poly.type
_entity_poly.pdbx_seq_one_letter_code
_entity_poly.pdbx_strand_id
1 'polypeptide(L)' 'MEHRIKGFISDSHPYEIIEVELMPKSIQEKDQLEAVTESVQDYLLLYVNALEVLESNPPFFIIKRVKDNIGFGT' A
#
# COMPACT_ATOMS: atom_id res chain seq x y z
N MET A 1 2.98 11.09 -7.46
CA MET A 1 2.43 9.77 -7.79
C MET A 1 1.06 9.61 -7.15
N GLU A 2 0.09 9.06 -7.87
CA GLU A 2 -1.23 8.73 -7.31
C GLU A 2 -1.31 7.24 -6.95
N HIS A 3 -2.20 6.89 -6.01
CA HIS A 3 -2.47 5.51 -5.64
C HIS A 3 -3.97 5.22 -5.63
N ARG A 4 -4.31 3.94 -5.80
CA ARG A 4 -5.67 3.44 -5.66
C ARG A 4 -5.66 2.07 -4.99
N ILE A 5 -6.52 1.88 -3.99
CA ILE A 5 -6.78 0.57 -3.39
C ILE A 5 -7.66 -0.23 -4.36
N LYS A 6 -7.15 -1.36 -4.87
CA LYS A 6 -7.85 -2.26 -5.80
C LYS A 6 -8.81 -3.20 -5.09
N GLY A 7 -8.43 -3.70 -3.91
CA GLY A 7 -9.26 -4.62 -3.16
C GLY A 7 -8.63 -5.12 -1.87
N PHE A 8 -9.44 -5.84 -1.08
CA PHE A 8 -9.02 -6.53 0.13
C PHE A 8 -8.75 -8.00 -0.20
N ILE A 9 -7.53 -8.46 0.08
CA ILE A 9 -7.08 -9.84 -0.17
C ILE A 9 -7.43 -10.74 1.02
N SER A 10 -7.36 -10.22 2.25
CA SER A 10 -7.64 -11.00 3.47
C SER A 10 -7.99 -10.13 4.67
N ASP A 11 -8.84 -10.64 5.55
CA ASP A 11 -9.23 -10.03 6.83
C ASP A 11 -8.85 -10.95 8.00
N SER A 12 -7.55 -11.04 8.27
CA SER A 12 -7.04 -11.76 9.43
C SER A 12 -7.07 -10.83 10.63
N HIS A 13 -8.02 -10.97 11.57
CA HIS A 13 -8.05 -10.23 12.85
C HIS A 13 -6.62 -10.19 13.43
N PRO A 14 -5.86 -9.07 13.49
CA PRO A 14 -6.19 -7.63 13.55
C PRO A 14 -5.75 -6.75 12.34
N TYR A 15 -5.55 -7.35 11.16
CA TYR A 15 -5.03 -6.70 9.96
C TYR A 15 -5.91 -6.94 8.73
N GLU A 16 -5.90 -5.99 7.82
CA GLU A 16 -6.44 -6.12 6.48
C GLU A 16 -5.29 -6.16 5.47
N ILE A 17 -5.30 -7.13 4.56
CA ILE A 17 -4.35 -7.17 3.44
C ILE A 17 -5.04 -6.52 2.26
N ILE A 18 -4.41 -5.51 1.66
CA ILE A 18 -4.93 -4.74 0.53
C ILE A 18 -3.96 -4.76 -0.64
N GLU A 19 -4.53 -4.78 -1.85
CA GLU A 19 -3.79 -4.58 -3.09
C GLU A 19 -3.86 -3.10 -3.47
N VAL A 20 -2.69 -2.49 -3.71
CA VAL A 20 -2.55 -1.09 -4.11
C VAL A 20 -1.94 -1.00 -5.50
N GLU A 21 -2.60 -0.26 -6.38
CA GLU A 21 -2.09 0.13 -7.69
C GLU A 21 -1.50 1.54 -7.61
N LEU A 22 -0.24 1.69 -8.05
CA LEU A 22 0.40 2.98 -8.19
C LEU A 22 0.32 3.49 -9.63
N MET A 23 -0.10 4.74 -9.78
CA MET A 23 -0.30 5.39 -11.07
C MET A 23 0.69 6.54 -11.20
N PRO A 24 1.85 6.31 -11.85
CA PRO A 24 2.80 7.38 -12.11
C PRO A 24 2.22 8.37 -13.11
N LYS A 25 2.42 9.66 -12.84
CA LYS A 25 1.97 10.77 -13.70
C LYS A 25 3.07 11.30 -14.61
N SER A 26 4.31 10.90 -14.38
CA SER A 26 5.48 11.33 -15.14
C SER A 26 6.40 10.16 -15.45
N ILE A 27 7.29 10.36 -16.43
CA ILE A 27 8.33 9.39 -16.78
C ILE A 27 9.25 9.14 -15.58
N GLN A 28 9.62 10.19 -14.83
CA GLN A 28 10.42 10.05 -13.62
C GLN A 28 9.74 9.20 -12.54
N GLU A 29 8.43 9.38 -12.31
CA GLU A 29 7.69 8.56 -11.34
C GLU A 29 7.58 7.10 -11.80
N LYS A 30 7.49 6.87 -13.11
CA LYS A 30 7.48 5.53 -13.70
C LYS A 30 8.83 4.84 -13.53
N ASP A 31 9.93 5.53 -13.83
CA ASP A 31 11.30 5.02 -13.68
C ASP A 31 11.60 4.69 -12.20
N GLN A 32 11.11 5.51 -11.26
CA GLN A 32 11.18 5.24 -9.82
C GLN A 32 10.40 3.99 -9.41
N LEU A 33 9.22 3.79 -10.00
CA LEU A 33 8.39 2.60 -9.75
C LEU A 33 9.08 1.32 -10.23
N GLU A 34 9.71 1.40 -11.41
CA GLU A 34 10.45 0.30 -12.05
C GLU A 34 11.80 0.03 -11.37
N ALA A 35 12.39 1.02 -10.70
CA ALA A 35 13.63 0.88 -9.93
C ALA A 35 13.45 0.27 -8.52
N VAL A 36 12.21 0.10 -8.07
CA VAL A 36 11.71 -0.63 -6.88
C VAL A 36 12.39 -0.29 -5.54
N THR A 37 11.60 0.30 -4.65
CA THR A 37 11.17 -0.23 -3.34
C THR A 37 11.14 0.88 -2.29
N GLU A 38 12.24 1.58 -2.03
CA GLU A 38 12.35 2.39 -0.79
C GLU A 38 11.44 3.62 -0.81
N SER A 39 11.52 4.47 -1.83
CA SER A 39 10.64 5.65 -1.94
C SER A 39 9.16 5.29 -2.14
N VAL A 40 8.88 4.13 -2.72
CA VAL A 40 7.51 3.63 -2.97
C VAL A 40 6.93 3.01 -1.69
N GLN A 41 7.74 2.27 -0.95
CA GLN A 41 7.42 1.72 0.36
C GLN A 41 7.17 2.84 1.36
N ASP A 42 8.03 3.86 1.41
CA ASP A 42 7.84 5.03 2.27
C ASP A 42 6.52 5.76 1.95
N TYR A 43 6.23 5.93 0.66
CA TYR A 43 4.95 6.48 0.20
C TYR A 43 3.77 5.61 0.69
N LEU A 44 3.81 4.30 0.45
CA LEU A 44 2.73 3.38 0.83
C LEU A 44 2.56 3.25 2.35
N LEU A 45 3.63 3.30 3.13
CA LEU A 45 3.56 3.30 4.59
C LEU A 45 2.90 4.58 5.11
N LEU A 46 3.28 5.74 4.56
CA LEU A 46 2.79 7.04 4.97
C LEU A 46 1.30 7.24 4.67
N TYR A 47 0.88 6.86 3.47
CA TYR A 47 -0.49 7.15 3.01
C TYR A 47 -1.49 6.07 3.40
N VAL A 48 -1.03 4.87 3.79
CA VAL A 48 -1.92 3.72 3.98
C VAL A 48 -1.86 3.14 5.41
N ASN A 49 -1.23 3.81 6.38
CA ASN A 49 -1.18 3.40 7.81
C ASN A 49 -0.86 1.90 7.99
N ALA A 50 0.18 1.40 7.31
CA ALA A 50 0.43 -0.02 7.14
C ALA A 50 1.29 -0.65 8.27
N LEU A 51 1.09 -1.95 8.54
CA LEU A 51 1.95 -2.77 9.40
C LEU A 51 2.35 -4.04 8.61
N GLU A 52 3.63 -4.09 8.22
CA GLU A 52 4.13 -4.60 6.93
C GLU A 52 3.98 -6.09 6.60
N VAL A 53 3.71 -6.37 5.31
CA VAL A 53 4.52 -7.21 4.39
C VAL A 53 4.33 -6.65 2.97
N LEU A 54 5.41 -6.58 2.17
CA LEU A 54 5.46 -5.94 0.84
C LEU A 54 5.95 -6.96 -0.22
N GLU A 55 5.01 -7.56 -0.97
CA GLU A 55 5.28 -8.46 -2.11
C GLU A 55 4.77 -7.80 -3.40
N SER A 56 5.56 -7.73 -4.48
CA SER A 56 5.16 -6.92 -5.66
C SER A 56 5.79 -7.29 -7.00
N ASN A 57 5.01 -6.99 -8.05
CA ASN A 57 5.39 -6.86 -9.46
C ASN A 57 4.84 -5.47 -9.91
N PRO A 58 5.69 -4.48 -10.26
CA PRO A 58 5.22 -3.11 -10.50
C PRO A 58 4.16 -3.05 -11.61
N PRO A 59 3.09 -2.25 -11.48
CA PRO A 59 2.86 -1.20 -10.47
C PRO A 59 2.00 -1.62 -9.25
N PHE A 60 1.86 -2.92 -8.99
CA PHE A 60 0.96 -3.44 -7.95
C PHE A 60 1.73 -3.90 -6.72
N PHE A 61 1.21 -3.54 -5.55
CA PHE A 61 1.80 -3.83 -4.25
C PHE A 61 0.76 -4.44 -3.32
N ILE A 62 1.11 -5.54 -2.66
CA ILE A 62 0.32 -6.11 -1.59
C ILE A 62 0.84 -5.53 -0.28
N ILE A 63 -0.03 -4.90 0.50
CA ILE A 63 0.33 -4.33 1.80
C ILE A 63 -0.63 -4.80 2.89
N LYS A 64 -0.10 -4.90 4.09
CA LYS A 64 -0.87 -5.24 5.29
C LYS A 64 -1.10 -3.96 6.10
N ARG A 65 -2.36 -3.68 6.41
CA ARG A 65 -2.81 -2.49 7.15
C ARG A 65 -3.45 -2.90 8.47
N VAL A 66 -3.21 -2.14 9.54
CA VAL A 66 -3.91 -2.35 10.82
C VAL A 66 -5.31 -1.79 10.68
N LYS A 67 -6.32 -2.55 11.11
CA LYS A 67 -7.67 -2.01 11.18
C LYS A 67 -7.72 -0.86 12.18
N ASP A 68 -8.40 0.22 11.80
CA ASP A 68 -8.77 1.25 12.77
C ASP A 68 -9.63 0.57 13.84
N ASN A 69 -9.25 0.70 15.12
CA ASN A 69 -10.04 0.15 16.24
C ASN A 69 -11.33 0.97 16.38
N ILE A 70 -12.31 0.73 15.50
CA ILE A 70 -13.66 1.27 15.63
C ILE A 70 -14.42 0.37 16.62
N GLY A 71 -14.01 0.41 17.88
CA GLY A 71 -14.61 -0.38 18.95
C GLY A 71 -13.93 -0.07 20.27
N PHE A 72 -14.68 0.59 21.16
CA PHE A 72 -14.32 1.10 22.49
C PHE A 72 -13.73 2.52 22.54
N GLY A 73 -14.63 3.51 22.65
CA GLY A 73 -14.32 4.74 23.41
C GLY A 73 -14.90 6.07 22.89
N THR A 74 -16.22 6.24 22.92
CA THR A 74 -16.90 7.46 23.45
C THR A 74 -18.31 7.08 23.87
#